data_AF-A0A1L4BY10-F1
#
_entry.id   AF-A0A1L4BY10-F1
#
_cell.length_a   1.000
_cell.length_b   1.000
_cell.length_c   1.000
_cell.angle_alpha   90.00
_cell.angle_beta   90.00
_cell.angle_gamma   90.00
#
_symmetry.space_group_name_H-M   'P 1'
#
loop_
_entity.id
_entity.type
_entity.pdbx_description
1 polymer ?
#
loop_
_entity_poly.entity_id
_entity_poly.type
_entity_poly.pdbx_seq_one_letter_code
_entity_poly.pdbx_strand_id
1 'polypeptide(L)'
;MQKKSNVLTISITSIILIFILEFILYKEISFFHTTNVFFYPAGICLIIGLFSLVIRSGAFDFFYYSFKKATRRLRKNNLEDESNLSVSYLSETFGTYYLFFIKVGSILMTISLMALIGHYLF
;
A
#
# COMPACT_ATOMS: atom_id res chain seq x y z
N MET A 1 9.87 22.15 1.52
CA MET A 1 9.07 22.17 0.26
C MET A 1 8.39 20.81 0.08
N GLN A 2 7.13 20.67 0.48
CA GLN A 2 6.36 19.47 0.16
C GLN A 2 6.10 19.46 -1.35
N LYS A 3 6.85 18.65 -2.09
CA LYS A 3 6.64 18.43 -3.52
C LYS A 3 5.25 17.83 -3.67
N LYS A 4 4.28 18.63 -4.12
CA LYS A 4 2.89 18.21 -4.37
C LYS A 4 2.99 16.95 -5.24
N SER A 5 2.66 15.79 -4.66
CA SER A 5 2.76 14.53 -5.38
C SER A 5 1.76 14.60 -6.52
N ASN A 6 2.27 14.73 -7.75
CA ASN A 6 1.45 14.72 -8.95
C ASN A 6 1.05 13.26 -9.24
N VAL A 7 0.18 12.72 -8.37
CA VAL A 7 -0.41 11.38 -8.47
C VAL A 7 -0.88 11.09 -9.89
N LEU A 8 -1.53 12.07 -10.52
CA LEU A 8 -1.99 11.98 -11.90
C LEU A 8 -0.84 11.81 -12.90
N THR A 9 0.19 12.67 -12.85
CA THR A 9 1.35 12.56 -13.75
C THR A 9 2.03 11.21 -13.59
N ILE A 10 2.22 10.75 -12.35
CA ILE A 10 2.87 9.47 -12.10
C ILE A 10 2.00 8.30 -12.60
N SER A 11 0.70 8.33 -12.34
CA SER A 11 -0.23 7.31 -12.83
C SER A 11 -0.23 7.25 -14.36
N ILE A 12 -0.28 8.40 -15.04
CA ILE A 12 -0.21 8.47 -16.51
C ILE A 12 1.10 7.89 -17.02
N THR A 13 2.24 8.28 -16.43
CA THR A 13 3.54 7.72 -16.84
C THR A 13 3.62 6.20 -16.61
N SER A 14 3.05 5.70 -15.51
CA SER A 14 2.99 4.26 -15.24
C SER A 14 2.11 3.53 -16.26
N ILE A 15 0.94 4.08 -16.60
CA ILE A 15 0.04 3.50 -17.61
C ILE A 15 0.75 3.42 -18.96
N ILE A 16 1.40 4.49 -19.41
CA ILE A 16 2.14 4.51 -20.68
C ILE A 16 3.27 3.46 -20.66
N LEU A 17 4.04 3.39 -19.57
CA LEU A 17 5.13 2.42 -19.44
C LEU A 17 4.60 0.97 -19.50
N ILE A 18 3.47 0.70 -18.84
CA ILE A 18 2.85 -0.63 -18.83
C ILE A 18 2.32 -1.01 -20.21
N PHE A 19 1.70 -0.08 -20.94
CA PHE A 19 1.29 -0.33 -22.33
C PHE A 19 2.47 -0.62 -23.26
N ILE A 20 3.58 0.12 -23.11
CA ILE A 20 4.81 -0.15 -23.86
C ILE A 20 5.34 -1.56 -23.52
N LEU A 21 5.35 -1.92 -22.23
CA LEU A 21 5.79 -3.24 -21.77
C LEU A 21 4.92 -4.36 -22.34
N GLU A 22 3.60 -4.20 -22.32
CA GLU A 22 2.63 -5.13 -22.90
C GLU A 22 2.88 -5.31 -24.40
N PHE A 23 3.07 -4.22 -25.13
CA PHE A 23 3.37 -4.25 -26.57
C PHE A 23 4.68 -4.99 -26.88
N ILE A 24 5.72 -4.80 -26.07
CA ILE A 24 7.01 -5.48 -26.25
C ILE A 24 6.89 -6.98 -25.96
N LEU A 25 6.15 -7.37 -24.90
CA LEU A 25 6.05 -8.76 -24.44
C LEU A 25 5.14 -9.60 -25.33
N TYR A 26 3.96 -9.10 -25.64
CA TYR A 26 2.90 -9.88 -26.26
C TYR A 26 2.72 -9.58 -27.75
N LYS A 27 3.28 -8.47 -28.26
CA LYS A 27 3.15 -7.98 -29.65
C LYS A 27 1.72 -7.75 -30.14
N GLU A 28 0.74 -8.06 -29.31
CA GLU A 28 -0.69 -7.89 -29.52
C GLU A 28 -1.30 -7.29 -28.26
N ILE A 29 -2.24 -6.37 -28.45
CA ILE A 29 -3.01 -5.79 -27.35
C ILE A 29 -4.28 -6.62 -27.23
N SER A 30 -4.36 -7.43 -26.19
CA SER A 30 -5.54 -8.24 -25.87
C SER A 30 -5.99 -7.91 -24.45
N PHE A 31 -7.30 -7.86 -24.25
CA PHE A 31 -7.91 -7.62 -22.94
C PHE A 31 -7.37 -8.56 -21.85
N PHE A 32 -7.03 -9.81 -22.22
CA PHE A 32 -6.43 -10.77 -21.29
C PHE A 32 -5.03 -10.35 -20.83
N HIS A 33 -4.18 -9.92 -21.76
CA HIS A 33 -2.82 -9.48 -21.47
C HIS A 33 -2.84 -8.17 -20.69
N THR A 34 -3.68 -7.21 -21.10
CA THR A 34 -3.84 -5.93 -20.40
C THR A 34 -4.26 -6.15 -18.95
N THR A 35 -5.21 -7.06 -18.69
CA THR A 35 -5.61 -7.39 -17.32
C THR A 35 -4.41 -7.83 -16.48
N ASN A 36 -3.66 -8.82 -16.96
CA ASN A 36 -2.57 -9.43 -16.21
C ASN A 36 -1.42 -8.42 -15.99
N VAL A 37 -0.98 -7.72 -17.03
CA VAL A 37 0.17 -6.82 -16.94
C VAL A 37 -0.15 -5.61 -16.04
N PHE A 38 -1.37 -5.08 -16.05
CA PHE A 38 -1.77 -4.01 -15.14
C PHE A 38 -2.00 -4.49 -13.70
N PHE A 39 -2.41 -5.75 -13.51
CA PHE A 39 -2.70 -6.30 -12.18
C PHE A 39 -1.47 -6.38 -11.28
N TYR A 40 -0.32 -6.81 -11.78
CA TYR A 40 0.90 -6.95 -10.96
C TYR A 40 1.36 -5.64 -10.28
N PRO A 41 1.60 -4.53 -11.01
CA PRO A 41 2.01 -3.28 -10.40
C PRO A 41 0.89 -2.67 -9.53
N ALA A 42 -0.39 -2.84 -9.91
CA ALA A 42 -1.52 -2.43 -9.09
C ALA A 42 -1.52 -3.14 -7.73
N GLY A 43 -1.39 -4.47 -7.74
CA GLY A 43 -1.34 -5.31 -6.56
C GLY A 43 -0.20 -4.92 -5.63
N ILE A 44 1.02 -4.75 -6.16
CA ILE A 44 2.19 -4.33 -5.37
C ILE A 44 1.93 -2.97 -4.70
N CYS A 45 1.44 -1.98 -5.47
CA CYS A 45 1.13 -0.66 -4.93
C CYS A 45 0.05 -0.70 -3.83
N LEU A 46 -1.00 -1.49 -4.05
CA LEU A 46 -2.09 -1.62 -3.08
C LEU A 46 -1.63 -2.36 -1.82
N ILE A 47 -0.83 -3.42 -1.94
CA ILE A 47 -0.25 -4.12 -0.78
C ILE A 47 0.56 -3.14 0.07
N ILE A 48 1.49 -2.41 -0.54
CA ILE A 48 2.33 -1.43 0.19
C ILE A 48 1.47 -0.31 0.78
N GLY A 49 0.52 0.22 0.01
CA GLY A 49 -0.35 1.31 0.43
C GLY A 49 -1.27 0.93 1.58
N LEU A 50 -1.94 -0.22 1.49
CA LEU A 50 -2.83 -0.72 2.55
C LEU A 50 -2.04 -1.15 3.79
N PHE A 51 -0.89 -1.81 3.62
CA PHE A 51 -0.04 -2.16 4.75
C PHE A 51 0.44 -0.92 5.51
N SER A 52 0.88 0.11 4.79
CA SER A 52 1.27 1.38 5.38
C SER A 52 0.09 2.10 6.06
N LEU A 53 -1.13 1.96 5.53
CA LEU A 53 -2.36 2.46 6.16
C LEU A 53 -2.62 1.74 7.50
N VAL A 54 -2.47 0.41 7.53
CA VAL A 54 -2.63 -0.38 8.76
C VAL A 54 -1.62 0.04 9.82
N ILE A 55 -0.35 0.28 9.44
CA ILE A 55 0.65 0.80 10.38
C ILE A 55 0.25 2.18 10.91
N ARG A 56 -0.12 3.10 10.01
CA ARG A 56 -0.56 4.46 10.40
C ARG A 56 -1.82 4.46 11.26
N SER A 57 -2.71 3.48 11.10
CA SER A 57 -3.94 3.38 11.90
C SER A 57 -3.69 3.12 13.39
N GLY A 58 -2.45 2.82 13.79
CA GLY A 58 -2.12 2.47 15.17
C GLY A 58 -2.39 1.01 15.51
N ALA A 59 -2.67 0.16 14.52
CA ALA A 59 -2.84 -1.28 14.74
C ALA A 59 -1.59 -1.89 15.41
N PHE A 60 -0.40 -1.52 14.93
CA PHE A 60 0.86 -1.96 15.54
C PHE A 60 1.11 -1.37 16.92
N ASP A 61 0.68 -0.12 17.17
CA ASP A 61 0.77 0.50 18.49
C ASP A 61 -0.15 -0.20 19.50
N PHE A 62 -1.34 -0.61 19.07
CA PHE A 62 -2.26 -1.42 19.86
C PHE A 62 -1.67 -2.79 20.21
N PHE A 63 -1.05 -3.48 19.24
CA PHE A 63 -0.35 -4.74 19.48
C PHE A 63 0.82 -4.55 20.46
N TYR A 64 1.64 -3.52 20.26
CA TYR A 64 2.77 -3.22 21.13
C TYR A 64 2.32 -2.94 22.56
N TYR A 65 1.29 -2.10 22.75
CA TYR A 65 0.72 -1.82 24.05
C TYR A 65 0.14 -3.07 24.72
N SER A 66 -0.60 -3.88 23.95
CA SER A 66 -1.21 -5.12 24.45
C SER A 66 -0.16 -6.14 24.88
N PHE A 67 0.90 -6.31 24.09
CA PHE A 67 2.01 -7.21 24.40
C PHE A 67 2.81 -6.73 25.61
N LYS A 68 3.09 -5.43 25.71
CA LYS A 68 3.75 -4.82 26.88
C LYS A 68 2.92 -5.00 28.15
N LYS A 69 1.59 -4.87 28.05
CA LYS A 69 0.66 -5.10 29.17
C LYS A 69 0.61 -6.57 29.60
N ALA A 70 0.58 -7.50 28.63
CA ALA A 70 0.59 -8.93 28.91
C ALA A 70 1.91 -9.38 29.57
N THR A 71 3.06 -8.94 29.03
CA THR A 71 4.38 -9.25 29.59
C THR A 71 4.59 -8.63 30.97
N ARG A 72 4.10 -7.41 31.22
CA ARG A 72 4.11 -6.81 32.58
C ARG A 72 3.29 -7.61 33.59
N ARG A 73 2.14 -8.15 33.20
CA ARG A 73 1.32 -9.02 34.07
C ARG A 73 2.03 -10.34 34.40
N LEU A 74 2.83 -10.87 33.49
CA LEU A 74 3.66 -12.05 33.72
C LEU A 74 4.89 -11.73 34.60
N ARG A 75 5.42 -10.51 34.53
CA ARG A 75 6.61 -10.04 35.28
C ARG A 75 6.26 -9.34 36.61
N LYS A 76 5.11 -9.64 37.22
CA LYS A 76 4.55 -8.94 38.40
C LYS A 76 5.43 -8.93 39.68
N ASN A 77 6.61 -9.55 39.69
CA ASN A 77 7.45 -9.58 40.89
C ASN A 77 8.64 -8.62 40.91
N ASN A 78 8.96 -7.89 39.83
CA ASN A 78 10.12 -6.98 39.88
C ASN A 78 9.94 -5.73 39.01
N LEU A 79 9.86 -4.60 39.72
CA LEU A 79 10.26 -3.23 39.36
C LEU A 79 9.12 -2.23 39.07
N GLU A 80 9.06 -1.24 39.97
CA GLU A 80 8.22 -0.04 39.99
C GLU A 80 8.71 1.09 39.08
N ASP A 81 9.80 0.93 38.35
CA ASP A 81 10.40 2.05 37.60
C ASP A 81 10.08 2.04 36.10
N GLU A 82 10.03 3.26 35.56
CA GLU A 82 9.79 3.65 34.16
C GLU A 82 8.32 3.93 33.77
N SER A 83 7.74 4.92 34.43
CA SER A 83 6.54 5.63 34.00
C SER A 83 6.81 6.71 32.92
N ASN A 84 8.05 6.97 32.50
CA ASN A 84 8.37 8.18 31.71
C ASN A 84 9.31 7.97 30.51
N LEU A 85 9.18 6.86 29.78
CA LEU A 85 9.83 6.73 28.46
C LEU A 85 8.79 7.01 27.37
N SER A 86 8.93 8.18 26.75
CA SER A 86 8.17 8.63 25.57
C SER A 86 8.13 7.52 24.53
N VAL A 87 7.01 6.80 24.47
CA VAL A 87 6.79 5.76 23.46
C VAL A 87 6.53 6.50 22.16
N SER A 88 7.55 6.60 21.32
CA SER A 88 7.36 7.07 19.93
C SER A 88 6.44 6.06 19.24
N TYR A 89 5.22 6.47 18.94
CA TYR A 89 4.25 5.62 18.26
C TYR A 89 4.68 5.39 16.81
N LEU A 90 4.60 4.13 16.35
CA LEU A 90 4.95 3.78 14.97
C LEU A 90 3.98 4.47 14.00
N SER A 91 2.72 4.66 14.40
CA SER A 91 1.72 5.38 13.62
C SER A 91 2.11 6.84 13.32
N GLU A 92 2.80 7.51 14.25
CA GLU A 92 3.23 8.90 14.09
C GLU A 92 4.43 9.04 13.15
N THR A 93 5.24 7.99 13.03
CA THR A 93 6.41 7.97 12.15
C THR A 93 6.01 7.77 10.68
N PHE A 94 4.88 7.12 10.41
CA PHE A 94 4.38 6.89 9.05
C PHE A 94 3.59 8.11 8.53
N GLY A 95 4.24 8.88 7.65
CA GLY A 95 3.62 10.02 6.96
C GLY A 95 2.49 9.63 5.98
N THR A 96 2.00 10.61 5.21
CA THR A 96 0.85 10.44 4.29
C THR A 96 1.19 9.74 2.97
N TYR A 97 2.40 9.18 2.83
CA TYR A 97 2.87 8.52 1.61
C TYR A 97 2.02 7.31 1.20
N TYR A 98 1.37 6.63 2.16
CA TYR A 98 0.46 5.51 1.87
C TYR A 98 -0.70 5.91 0.93
N LEU A 99 -1.20 7.16 1.03
CA LEU A 99 -2.27 7.65 0.16
C LEU A 99 -1.85 7.70 -1.31
N PHE A 100 -0.56 7.97 -1.57
CA PHE A 100 -0.03 7.97 -2.92
C PHE A 100 -0.07 6.56 -3.52
N PHE A 101 0.44 5.56 -2.80
CA PHE A 101 0.42 4.16 -3.24
C PHE A 101 -0.99 3.62 -3.42
N ILE A 102 -1.91 3.94 -2.50
CA ILE A 102 -3.32 3.56 -2.62
C ILE A 102 -3.95 4.18 -3.87
N LYS A 103 -3.77 5.49 -4.10
CA LYS A 103 -4.37 6.16 -5.26
C LYS A 103 -3.84 5.63 -6.59
N VAL A 104 -2.53 5.50 -6.72
CA VAL A 104 -1.90 4.96 -7.94
C VAL A 104 -2.35 3.51 -8.14
N GLY A 105 -2.22 2.66 -7.12
CA GLY A 105 -2.63 1.26 -7.18
C GLY A 105 -4.11 1.08 -7.53
N SER A 106 -4.99 1.92 -6.98
CA SER A 106 -6.43 1.88 -7.28
C SER A 106 -6.73 2.24 -8.74
N ILE A 107 -6.06 3.27 -9.30
CA ILE A 107 -6.24 3.64 -10.70
C ILE A 107 -5.84 2.49 -11.62
N LEU A 108 -4.66 1.89 -11.40
CA LEU A 108 -4.21 0.75 -12.21
C LEU A 108 -5.14 -0.46 -12.04
N MET A 109 -5.62 -0.72 -10.82
CA MET A 109 -6.55 -1.81 -10.54
C MET A 109 -7.88 -1.63 -11.28
N THR A 110 -8.42 -0.42 -11.34
CA THR A 110 -9.65 -0.13 -12.09
C THR A 110 -9.45 -0.42 -13.58
N ILE A 111 -8.29 -0.06 -14.16
CA ILE A 111 -7.98 -0.37 -15.57
C ILE A 111 -7.90 -1.88 -15.80
N SER A 112 -7.23 -2.61 -14.90
CA SER A 112 -7.14 -4.08 -14.96
C SER A 112 -8.54 -4.73 -14.90
N LEU A 113 -9.41 -4.26 -14.00
CA LEU A 113 -10.79 -4.75 -13.89
C LEU A 113 -11.64 -4.40 -15.11
N MET A 114 -11.50 -3.19 -15.66
CA MET A 114 -12.20 -2.80 -16.89
C MET A 114 -11.76 -3.67 -18.08
N ALA A 115 -10.47 -3.97 -18.21
CA ALA A 115 -9.96 -4.88 -19.23
C ALA A 115 -10.51 -6.30 -19.04
N LEU A 116 -10.59 -6.79 -17.79
CA LEU A 116 -11.14 -8.11 -17.50
C LEU A 116 -12.63 -8.19 -17.84
N ILE A 117 -13.40 -7.17 -17.51
CA ILE A 117 -14.82 -7.07 -17.89
C ILE A 117 -14.95 -7.05 -19.42
N GLY A 118 -14.10 -6.28 -20.11
CA GLY A 118 -14.03 -6.25 -21.57
C GLY A 118 -13.78 -7.64 -22.17
N HIS A 119 -12.84 -8.40 -21.62
CA HIS A 119 -12.52 -9.77 -22.05
C HIS A 119 -13.71 -10.74 -21.91
N TYR A 120 -14.56 -10.57 -20.90
CA TYR A 120 -15.71 -11.46 -20.70
C TYR A 120 -16.95 -11.06 -21.50
N LEU A 121 -17.04 -9.79 -21.94
CA LEU A 121 -18.20 -9.26 -22.66
C LEU A 121 -18.04 -9.29 -24.19
N PHE A 122 -16.81 -9.34 -24.70
CA PHE A 122 -16.48 -9.34 -26.12
C PHE A 122 -15.58 -10.53 -26.46
#